data_AF-A0A2P6SMJ9-F1
#
_entry.id   AF-A0A2P6SMJ9-F1
#
_cell.length_a   1.000
_cell.length_b   1.000
_cell.length_c   1.000
_cell.angle_alpha   90.00
_cell.angle_beta   90.00
_cell.angle_gamma   90.00
#
_symmetry.space_group_name_H-M   'P 1'
#
loop_
_entity.id
_entity.type
_entity.pdbx_description
1 polymer ?
#
loop_
_entity_poly.entity_id
_entity_poly.type
_entity_poly.pdbx_seq_one_letter_code
_entity_poly.pdbx_strand_id
1 'polypeptide(L)'
;MSSKLKCQVNGWPDKEYENWRWKPFQCDLPPFDAIKFLELMRGKTIAFIGDSINRGHMESLLCTLKHAFVEVPEMGSNSRMQTYTFKSSFVTIVRIWSSRLIKEAHGDFAPMVC
;
A
#
# COMPACT_ATOMS: atom_id res chain seq x y z
N MET A 1 -3.34 6.12 -8.50
CA MET A 1 -1.93 5.81 -8.19
C MET A 1 -1.11 7.06 -8.41
N SER A 2 -0.17 7.32 -7.52
CA SER A 2 0.67 8.52 -7.54
C SER A 2 1.59 8.55 -8.75
N SER A 3 1.77 9.73 -9.35
CA SER A 3 2.80 9.95 -10.38
C SER A 3 4.22 9.83 -9.82
N LYS A 4 4.40 10.09 -8.52
CA LYS A 4 5.72 10.08 -7.86
C LYS A 4 6.41 8.70 -7.90
N LEU A 5 5.63 7.61 -7.98
CA LEU A 5 6.14 6.24 -7.98
C LEU A 5 6.37 5.67 -9.40
N LYS A 6 6.15 6.44 -10.45
CA LYS A 6 6.29 5.99 -11.84
C LYS A 6 7.66 6.34 -12.42
N CYS A 7 8.72 5.68 -11.94
CA CYS A 7 10.11 6.00 -12.30
C CYS A 7 10.35 6.06 -13.82
N GLN A 8 9.87 5.07 -14.57
CA GLN A 8 10.04 5.00 -16.02
C GLN A 8 9.36 6.17 -16.76
N VAL A 9 8.13 6.49 -16.36
CA VAL A 9 7.37 7.63 -16.93
C VAL A 9 8.03 8.95 -16.56
N ASN A 10 8.68 9.01 -15.40
CA ASN A 10 9.43 10.17 -14.93
C ASN A 10 10.84 10.26 -15.54
N GLY A 11 11.18 9.44 -16.53
CA GLY A 11 12.42 9.53 -17.30
C GLY A 11 13.62 8.79 -16.71
N TRP A 12 13.41 7.91 -15.72
CA TRP A 12 14.50 7.07 -15.23
C TRP A 12 14.89 6.03 -16.28
N PRO A 13 16.17 5.97 -16.72
CA PRO A 13 16.57 5.18 -17.90
C PRO A 13 16.78 3.69 -17.61
N ASP A 14 17.16 3.34 -16.38
CA ASP A 14 17.46 1.95 -15.99
C ASP A 14 16.18 1.19 -15.60
N LYS A 15 16.10 -0.11 -15.88
CA LYS A 15 15.00 -1.00 -15.47
C LYS A 15 15.47 -2.21 -14.67
N GLU A 16 16.77 -2.40 -14.50
CA GLU A 16 17.32 -3.59 -13.86
C GLU A 16 16.89 -3.71 -12.40
N TYR A 17 16.62 -2.58 -11.73
CA TYR A 17 16.09 -2.55 -10.36
C TYR A 17 14.76 -3.32 -10.22
N GLU A 18 13.96 -3.47 -11.29
CA GLU A 18 12.67 -4.18 -11.26
C GLU A 18 12.84 -5.71 -11.22
N ASN A 19 14.04 -6.21 -11.54
CA ASN A 19 14.33 -7.65 -11.61
C ASN A 19 14.87 -8.23 -10.28
N TRP A 20 15.04 -7.39 -9.25
CA TRP A 20 15.53 -7.85 -7.95
C TRP A 20 14.43 -8.49 -7.13
N ARG A 21 14.75 -9.64 -6.54
CA ARG A 21 13.89 -10.35 -5.60
C ARG A 21 14.65 -10.65 -4.32
N TRP A 22 14.06 -10.30 -3.19
CA TRP A 22 14.60 -10.69 -1.89
C TRP A 22 14.50 -12.21 -1.69
N LYS A 23 15.62 -12.84 -1.29
CA LYS A 23 15.72 -14.28 -1.00
C LYS A 23 16.09 -14.50 0.47
N PRO A 24 15.21 -15.11 1.29
CA PRO A 24 15.57 -15.54 2.63
C PRO A 24 16.66 -16.62 2.61
N PHE A 25 17.46 -16.70 3.68
CA PHE A 25 18.54 -17.70 3.79
C PHE A 25 18.03 -19.14 3.90
N GLN A 26 16.89 -19.36 4.55
CA GLN A 26 16.44 -20.71 4.96
C GLN A 26 15.33 -21.28 4.08
N CYS A 27 14.77 -20.51 3.15
CA CYS A 27 13.68 -20.97 2.30
C CYS A 27 13.58 -20.16 1.01
N ASP A 28 12.94 -20.75 0.01
CA ASP A 28 12.49 -20.02 -1.16
C ASP A 28 11.11 -19.41 -0.88
N LEU A 29 11.01 -18.09 -1.02
CA LEU A 29 9.73 -17.41 -0.92
C LEU A 29 8.87 -17.84 -2.12
N PRO A 30 7.60 -18.26 -1.94
CA PRO A 30 6.73 -18.53 -3.07
C PRO A 30 6.43 -17.25 -3.85
N PRO A 31 6.15 -17.33 -5.16
CA PRO A 31 5.63 -16.19 -5.92
C PRO A 31 4.36 -15.63 -5.26
N PHE A 32 4.15 -14.32 -5.36
CA PHE A 32 2.94 -13.71 -4.84
C PHE A 32 1.75 -14.12 -5.69
N ASP A 33 0.79 -14.81 -5.07
CA ASP A 33 -0.48 -15.20 -5.70
C ASP A 33 -1.58 -14.25 -5.24
N ALA A 34 -1.98 -13.35 -6.14
CA ALA A 34 -3.00 -12.35 -5.88
C ALA A 34 -4.40 -12.95 -5.67
N ILE A 35 -4.72 -14.06 -6.33
CA ILE A 35 -6.02 -14.74 -6.19
C ILE A 35 -6.10 -15.33 -4.78
N LYS A 36 -5.07 -16.09 -4.40
CA LYS A 36 -5.00 -16.67 -3.05
C LYS A 36 -5.00 -15.57 -1.98
N PHE A 37 -4.31 -14.46 -2.21
CA PHE A 37 -4.34 -13.33 -1.30
C PHE A 37 -5.75 -12.77 -1.09
N LEU A 38 -6.50 -12.49 -2.17
CA LEU A 38 -7.86 -11.96 -2.04
C LEU A 38 -8.83 -12.96 -1.39
N GLU A 39 -8.71 -14.25 -1.68
CA GLU A 39 -9.50 -15.29 -1.01
C GLU A 39 -9.22 -15.32 0.49
N LEU A 40 -7.94 -15.24 0.89
CA LEU A 40 -7.56 -15.15 2.31
C LEU A 40 -8.08 -13.87 2.98
N MET A 41 -8.16 -12.78 2.22
CA MET A 41 -8.60 -11.48 2.71
C MET A 41 -10.09 -11.21 2.52
N ARG A 42 -10.85 -12.17 1.97
CA ARG A 42 -12.26 -12.00 1.62
C ARG A 42 -13.08 -11.49 2.82
N GLY A 43 -13.82 -10.40 2.59
CA GLY A 43 -14.63 -9.74 3.62
C GLY A 43 -13.83 -9.03 4.72
N LYS A 44 -12.51 -8.84 4.57
CA LYS A 44 -11.64 -8.16 5.53
C LYS A 44 -11.22 -6.79 5.03
N THR A 45 -10.82 -5.96 5.99
CA THR A 45 -10.26 -4.63 5.74
C THR A 45 -8.78 -4.60 6.11
N ILE A 46 -7.95 -4.11 5.18
CA ILE A 46 -6.51 -3.91 5.35
C ILE A 46 -6.25 -2.41 5.48
N ALA A 47 -5.67 -1.98 6.59
CA ALA A 47 -5.35 -0.57 6.83
C ALA A 47 -3.84 -0.30 6.73
N PHE A 48 -3.46 0.59 5.82
CA PHE A 48 -2.13 1.18 5.75
C PHE A 48 -2.16 2.54 6.47
N ILE A 49 -1.57 2.57 7.67
CA ILE A 49 -1.57 3.75 8.55
C ILE A 49 -0.14 4.28 8.60
N GLY A 50 0.10 5.49 8.14
CA GLY A 50 1.44 6.05 8.20
C GLY A 50 1.68 7.23 7.27
N ASP A 51 2.94 7.37 6.90
CA ASP A 51 3.46 8.45 6.08
C ASP A 51 3.48 8.09 4.57
N SER A 52 4.37 8.72 3.81
CA SER A 52 4.55 8.46 2.39
C SER A 52 5.10 7.07 2.06
N ILE A 53 5.84 6.45 2.97
CA ILE A 53 6.40 5.10 2.77
C ILE A 53 5.25 4.08 2.82
N ASN A 54 4.38 4.18 3.81
CA ASN A 54 3.19 3.31 3.89
C ASN A 54 2.22 3.53 2.73
N ARG A 55 2.13 4.74 2.19
CA ARG A 55 1.43 4.97 0.91
C ARG A 55 2.08 4.20 -0.24
N GLY A 56 3.40 4.17 -0.32
CA GLY A 56 4.13 3.41 -1.34
C GLY A 56 3.84 1.91 -1.28
N HIS A 57 3.90 1.32 -0.08
CA HIS A 57 3.55 -0.09 0.13
C HIS A 57 2.11 -0.41 -0.29
N MET A 58 1.17 0.46 0.09
CA MET A 58 -0.24 0.34 -0.30
C MET A 58 -0.44 0.40 -1.82
N GLU A 59 0.18 1.37 -2.48
CA GLU A 59 0.08 1.53 -3.94
C GLU A 59 0.72 0.36 -4.71
N SER A 60 1.83 -0.18 -4.19
CA SER A 60 2.46 -1.39 -4.73
C SER A 60 1.49 -2.57 -4.70
N LEU A 61 0.87 -2.85 -3.54
CA LEU A 61 -0.12 -3.92 -3.42
C LEU A 61 -1.33 -3.72 -4.35
N LEU A 62 -1.88 -2.50 -4.41
CA LEU A 62 -2.99 -2.19 -5.32
C LEU A 62 -2.63 -2.45 -6.79
N CYS A 63 -1.39 -2.16 -7.21
CA CYS A 63 -0.93 -2.43 -8.57
C CYS A 63 -1.01 -3.93 -8.88
N THR A 64 -0.44 -4.75 -7.99
CA THR A 64 -0.39 -6.20 -8.14
C THR A 64 -1.78 -6.81 -8.21
N LEU A 65 -2.69 -6.36 -7.34
CA LEU A 65 -4.07 -6.85 -7.32
C LEU A 65 -4.86 -6.45 -8.58
N LYS A 66 -4.70 -5.19 -9.04
CA LYS A 66 -5.31 -4.72 -10.29
C LYS A 66 -4.87 -5.53 -11.50
N HIS A 67 -3.58 -5.83 -11.59
CA HIS A 67 -3.03 -6.59 -12.71
C HIS A 67 -3.57 -8.03 -12.73
N ALA A 68 -3.76 -8.64 -11.56
CA ALA A 68 -4.22 -10.02 -11.47
C ALA A 68 -5.72 -10.20 -11.79
N PHE A 69 -6.57 -9.23 -11.47
CA PHE A 69 -8.03 -9.38 -11.60
C PHE A 69 -8.66 -8.56 -12.73
N VAL A 70 -7.93 -7.63 -13.36
CA VAL A 70 -8.50 -6.65 -14.30
C VAL A 70 -9.68 -5.87 -13.67
N GLU A 71 -9.82 -5.92 -12.35
CA GLU A 71 -10.84 -5.22 -11.59
C GLU A 71 -10.27 -3.90 -11.09
N VAL A 72 -11.00 -2.82 -11.36
CA VAL A 72 -10.71 -1.52 -10.80
C VAL A 72 -11.50 -1.39 -9.50
N PRO A 73 -10.84 -1.24 -8.33
CA PRO A 73 -11.54 -1.10 -7.06
C PRO A 73 -12.28 0.23 -7.04
N GLU A 74 -13.46 0.22 -6.42
CA GLU A 74 -14.22 1.44 -6.15
C GLU A 74 -13.46 2.31 -5.15
N MET A 75 -13.35 3.59 -5.47
CA MET A 75 -12.62 4.56 -4.65
C MET A 75 -13.61 5.40 -3.83
N GLY A 76 -13.45 5.34 -2.51
CA GLY A 76 -14.07 6.28 -1.57
C GLY A 76 -12.99 7.15 -0.93
N SER A 77 -13.27 8.43 -0.70
CA SER A 77 -12.34 9.29 0.05
C SER A 77 -13.08 10.23 0.99
N ASN A 78 -12.58 10.37 2.22
CA ASN A 78 -12.90 11.46 3.12
C ASN A 78 -11.62 12.26 3.46
N SER A 79 -11.74 13.31 4.29
CA SER A 79 -10.63 14.24 4.57
C SER A 79 -9.35 13.61 5.14
N ARG A 80 -9.42 12.41 5.73
CA ARG A 80 -8.26 11.72 6.35
C ARG A 80 -8.03 10.30 5.85
N MET A 81 -8.98 9.73 5.12
CA MET A 81 -9.02 8.32 4.78
C MET A 81 -9.35 8.12 3.30
N GLN A 82 -8.55 7.27 2.64
CA GLN A 82 -8.84 6.80 1.28
C GLN A 82 -9.16 5.31 1.35
N THR A 83 -10.23 4.90 0.69
CA THR A 83 -10.76 3.55 0.70
C THR A 83 -10.82 3.01 -0.72
N TYR A 84 -10.37 1.78 -0.90
CA TYR A 84 -10.38 1.03 -2.16
C TYR A 84 -11.09 -0.29 -1.92
N THR A 85 -12.21 -0.52 -2.58
CA THR A 85 -13.02 -1.74 -2.37
C THR A 85 -13.06 -2.58 -3.63
N PHE A 86 -12.66 -3.85 -3.51
CA PHE A 86 -12.82 -4.87 -4.54
C PHE A 86 -14.17 -5.56 -4.32
N LYS A 87 -15.08 -5.48 -5.30
CA LYS A 87 -16.45 -6.00 -5.17
C LYS A 87 -16.48 -7.52 -5.20
N SER A 88 -15.66 -8.12 -6.06
CA SER A 88 -15.62 -9.57 -6.26
C SER A 88 -15.33 -10.36 -4.97
N SER A 89 -14.43 -9.82 -4.14
CA SER A 89 -13.92 -10.47 -2.92
C SER A 89 -14.33 -9.75 -1.64
N PHE A 90 -15.07 -8.64 -1.74
CA PHE A 90 -15.41 -7.76 -0.61
C PHE A 90 -14.18 -7.37 0.22
N VAL A 91 -13.02 -7.27 -0.42
CA VAL A 91 -11.78 -6.82 0.24
C VAL A 91 -11.73 -5.31 0.20
N THR A 92 -11.46 -4.71 1.36
CA THR A 92 -11.30 -3.26 1.47
C THR A 92 -9.87 -2.92 1.86
N ILE A 93 -9.21 -2.05 1.10
CA ILE A 93 -7.90 -1.49 1.42
C ILE A 93 -8.09 -0.03 1.79
N VAL A 94 -7.61 0.36 2.96
CA VAL A 94 -7.76 1.69 3.53
C VAL A 94 -6.39 2.31 3.74
N ARG A 95 -6.26 3.59 3.42
CA ARG A 95 -5.10 4.42 3.74
C ARG A 95 -5.50 5.50 4.73
N ILE A 96 -4.76 5.60 5.83
CA ILE A 96 -4.89 6.65 6.84
C ILE A 96 -3.56 7.37 6.95
N TRP A 97 -3.55 8.70 6.76
CA TRP A 97 -2.33 9.49 6.96
C TRP A 97 -2.08 9.70 8.44
N SER A 98 -0.90 9.29 8.92
CA SER A 98 -0.41 9.59 10.25
C SER A 98 1.12 9.51 10.28
N SER A 99 1.80 10.66 10.26
CA SER A 99 3.26 10.72 10.23
C SER A 99 3.93 10.21 11.52
N ARG A 100 3.20 10.27 12.65
CA ARG A 100 3.73 9.93 13.98
C ARG A 100 2.94 8.83 14.69
N LEU A 101 1.89 8.30 14.06
CA LEU A 101 0.96 7.30 14.61
C LEU A 101 0.17 7.73 15.86
N ILE A 102 0.63 8.78 16.56
CA ILE A 102 -0.09 9.47 17.62
C ILE A 102 -1.01 10.55 17.05
N LYS A 103 -1.99 10.97 17.87
CA LYS A 103 -2.79 12.14 17.57
C LYS A 103 -1.88 13.37 17.55
N GLU A 104 -1.93 14.17 16.48
CA GLU A 104 -1.29 15.48 16.48
C GLU A 104 -1.92 16.33 17.59
N ALA A 105 -1.13 16.63 18.62
CA ALA A 105 -1.45 17.69 19.56
C ALA A 105 -1.17 19.00 18.84
N HIS A 106 -2.24 19.71 18.46
CA HIS A 106 -2.12 21.09 18.03
C HIS A 106 -1.73 21.93 19.27
N GLY A 107 -0.47 22.36 19.34
CA GLY A 107 0.03 23.24 20.41
C GLY A 107 1.19 22.65 21.22
N ASP A 108 2.32 23.34 21.16
CA ASP A 108 3.53 23.27 21.98
C ASP A 108 4.16 21.90 22.25
N PHE A 109 5.23 21.63 21.49
CA PHE A 109 6.31 20.72 21.90
C PHE A 109 6.92 21.24 23.21
N ALA A 110 6.45 20.74 24.35
CA ALA A 110 7.34 20.60 25.49
C ALA A 110 8.32 19.46 25.15
N PRO A 111 9.64 19.64 25.32
CA PRO A 111 10.57 18.55 25.08
C PRO A 111 10.25 17.42 26.07
N MET A 112 10.23 16.19 25.57
CA MET A 112 10.37 15.01 26.42
C MET A 112 11.71 15.15 27.13
N VAL A 113 11.68 15.56 28.39
CA VAL A 113 12.76 15.27 29.32
C VAL A 113 12.73 13.75 29.55
N CYS A 114 13.89 13.11 29.41
CA CYS A 114 14.08 11.69 29.70
C CYS A 114 13.66 11.36 31.14
#